data_AF-A0A5C5V3F2-F1
#
_entry.id   AF-A0A5C5V3F2-F1
#
_cell.length_a   1.000
_cell.length_b   1.000
_cell.length_c   1.000
_cell.angle_alpha   90.00
_cell.angle_beta   90.00
_cell.angle_gamma   90.00
#
_symmetry.space_group_name_H-M   'P 1'
#
loop_
_entity.id
_entity.type
_entity.pdbx_description
1 polymer ?
#
loop_
_entity_poly.entity_id
_entity_poly.type
_entity_poly.pdbx_seq_one_letter_code
_entity_poly.pdbx_strand_id
1 'polypeptide(L)'
;MLTSKQRRFWEAYERAEDGYDRTEKLRRLEVFLDSLEESSSSEWFPWARSLAEQVIDHSRALKIRRPLFERALFPALLEGYRLRVPGSARWLAGFHQQLWQCDELLAQLPAEDRSEQGLLRTALASDPDDRRSRSRLIDITADYLEYTLHELPAGVLDGANGATPEKCAELLDYLDAFTRLLGPGLAQDQYAELIARCRFHFREYAEYLNNREEYINYSDYLSRRSTTDADGADP
;
A
#
# COMPACT_ATOMS: atom_id res chain seq x y z
N MET A 1 7.58 -26.50 -9.16
CA MET A 1 7.14 -27.35 -8.03
C MET A 1 8.33 -27.76 -7.18
N LEU A 2 8.14 -27.93 -5.87
CA LEU A 2 9.16 -28.50 -4.98
C LEU A 2 9.40 -30.00 -5.28
N THR A 3 10.65 -30.44 -5.16
CA THR A 3 11.01 -31.87 -5.14
C THR A 3 10.49 -32.56 -3.87
N SER A 4 10.46 -33.90 -3.86
CA SER A 4 10.06 -34.66 -2.67
C SER A 4 10.95 -34.38 -1.44
N LYS A 5 12.26 -34.13 -1.65
CA LYS A 5 13.21 -33.74 -0.60
C LYS A 5 12.85 -32.36 -0.03
N GLN A 6 12.70 -31.36 -0.89
CA GLN A 6 12.34 -29.99 -0.48
C GLN A 6 10.99 -29.95 0.24
N ARG A 7 9.99 -30.69 -0.24
CA ARG A 7 8.68 -30.77 0.41
C ARG A 7 8.77 -31.32 1.83
N ARG A 8 9.58 -32.37 2.04
CA ARG A 8 9.81 -32.93 3.38
C ARG A 8 10.45 -31.91 4.32
N PHE A 9 11.42 -31.12 3.84
CA PHE A 9 12.04 -30.06 4.65
C PHE A 9 11.06 -28.93 4.95
N TRP A 10 10.25 -28.51 3.97
CA TRP A 10 9.19 -27.52 4.16
C TRP A 10 8.19 -27.99 5.22
N GLU A 11 7.63 -29.19 5.09
CA GLU A 11 6.69 -29.76 6.08
C GLU A 11 7.32 -29.92 7.47
N ALA A 12 8.63 -30.17 7.55
CA ALA A 12 9.36 -30.26 8.80
C ALA A 12 9.55 -28.87 9.45
N TYR A 13 9.70 -27.81 8.66
CA TYR A 13 9.71 -26.43 9.12
C TYR A 13 8.32 -25.98 9.58
N GLU A 14 7.27 -26.25 8.81
CA GLU A 14 5.89 -25.87 9.17
C GLU A 14 5.48 -26.48 10.51
N ARG A 15 5.72 -27.79 10.69
CA ARG A 15 5.47 -28.47 11.98
C ARG A 15 6.30 -27.90 13.13
N ALA A 16 7.44 -27.28 12.84
CA ALA A 16 8.28 -26.72 13.89
C ALA A 16 7.72 -25.39 14.44
N GLU A 17 6.93 -24.65 13.67
CA GLU A 17 6.39 -23.35 14.09
C GLU A 17 5.54 -23.45 15.36
N ASP A 18 4.83 -24.56 15.56
CA ASP A 18 3.84 -24.74 16.64
C ASP A 18 4.40 -25.31 17.95
N GLY A 19 5.66 -25.75 18.01
CA GLY A 19 6.14 -26.50 19.18
C GLY A 19 7.62 -26.36 19.55
N TYR A 20 8.43 -25.74 18.70
CA TYR A 20 9.87 -25.64 18.93
C TYR A 20 10.30 -24.24 19.40
N ASP A 21 11.55 -24.12 19.83
CA ASP A 21 12.16 -22.82 20.09
C ASP A 21 12.53 -22.09 18.78
N ARG A 22 12.98 -20.84 18.90
CA ARG A 22 13.33 -20.02 17.73
C ARG A 22 14.52 -20.60 16.96
N THR A 23 15.50 -21.15 17.65
CA THR A 23 16.75 -21.65 17.06
C THR A 23 16.46 -22.85 16.16
N GLU A 24 15.68 -23.80 16.65
CA GLU A 24 15.31 -25.00 15.89
C GLU A 24 14.38 -24.68 14.71
N LYS A 25 13.48 -23.69 14.86
CA LYS A 25 12.67 -23.18 13.73
C LYS A 25 13.57 -22.61 12.62
N LEU A 26 14.55 -21.79 12.99
CA LEU A 26 15.47 -21.18 12.01
C LEU A 26 16.36 -22.22 11.36
N ARG A 27 16.93 -23.16 12.13
CA ARG A 27 17.74 -24.25 11.58
C ARG A 27 16.97 -25.08 10.54
N ARG A 28 15.69 -25.37 10.79
CA ARG A 28 14.85 -26.12 9.84
C ARG A 28 14.51 -25.31 8.60
N LEU A 29 14.27 -24.02 8.78
CA LEU A 29 14.08 -23.10 7.66
C LEU A 29 15.34 -23.02 6.79
N GLU A 30 16.53 -22.92 7.40
CA GLU A 30 17.81 -22.92 6.69
C GLU A 30 18.00 -24.19 5.87
N VAL A 31 17.80 -25.37 6.47
CA VAL A 31 17.88 -26.66 5.75
C VAL A 31 16.94 -26.69 4.54
N PHE A 32 15.73 -26.12 4.67
CA PHE A 32 14.82 -26.01 3.54
C PHE A 32 15.35 -25.05 2.47
N LEU A 33 15.79 -23.85 2.85
CA LEU A 33 16.27 -22.83 1.92
C LEU A 33 17.54 -23.26 1.18
N ASP A 34 18.48 -23.89 1.88
CA ASP A 34 19.70 -24.43 1.27
C ASP A 34 19.35 -25.49 0.21
N SER A 35 18.29 -26.29 0.45
CA SER A 35 17.82 -27.26 -0.54
C SER A 35 17.15 -26.63 -1.77
N LEU A 36 16.70 -25.37 -1.70
CA LEU A 36 16.21 -24.63 -2.87
C LEU A 36 17.38 -24.14 -3.74
N GLU A 37 18.49 -23.74 -3.12
CA GLU A 37 19.70 -23.28 -3.81
C GLU A 37 20.42 -24.41 -4.56
N GLU A 38 20.22 -25.67 -4.14
CA GLU A 38 20.66 -26.85 -4.88
C GLU A 38 19.91 -27.06 -6.22
N SER A 39 18.82 -26.34 -6.47
CA SER A 39 17.90 -26.53 -7.61
C SER A 39 17.77 -25.24 -8.46
N SER A 40 17.29 -25.37 -9.70
CA SER A 40 17.07 -24.19 -10.53
C SER A 40 15.92 -23.36 -9.99
N SER A 41 16.06 -22.03 -10.00
CA SER A 41 15.00 -21.06 -9.67
C SER A 41 13.68 -21.36 -10.39
N SER A 42 13.74 -21.73 -11.68
CA SER A 42 12.57 -22.07 -12.49
C SER A 42 11.73 -23.22 -11.90
N GLU A 43 12.36 -24.11 -11.12
CA GLU A 43 11.70 -25.24 -10.49
C GLU A 43 10.88 -24.78 -9.28
N TRP A 44 11.41 -23.95 -8.38
CA TRP A 44 10.72 -23.65 -7.12
C TRP A 44 9.98 -22.30 -7.10
N PHE A 45 10.23 -21.40 -8.04
CA PHE A 45 9.52 -20.12 -8.13
C PHE A 45 7.98 -20.24 -8.23
N PRO A 46 7.40 -21.21 -8.97
CA PRO A 46 5.96 -21.45 -8.92
C PRO A 46 5.43 -21.78 -7.51
N TRP A 47 6.22 -22.51 -6.70
CA TRP A 47 5.83 -22.80 -5.32
C TRP A 47 5.88 -21.54 -4.46
N ALA A 48 6.93 -20.72 -4.56
CA ALA A 48 7.05 -19.49 -3.79
C ALA A 48 5.92 -18.49 -4.10
N ARG A 49 5.54 -18.37 -5.39
CA ARG A 49 4.38 -17.57 -5.81
C ARG A 49 3.06 -18.13 -5.25
N SER A 50 2.85 -19.43 -5.32
CA SER A 50 1.65 -20.06 -4.71
C SER A 50 1.61 -19.89 -3.20
N LEU A 51 2.77 -19.88 -2.52
CA LEU A 51 2.84 -19.59 -1.08
C LEU A 51 2.46 -18.14 -0.79
N ALA A 52 2.98 -17.19 -1.58
CA ALA A 52 2.62 -15.79 -1.48
C ALA A 52 1.12 -15.54 -1.71
N GLU A 53 0.53 -16.19 -2.73
CA GLU A 53 -0.91 -16.20 -2.95
C GLU A 53 -1.65 -16.71 -1.72
N GLN A 54 -1.31 -17.88 -1.19
CA GLN A 54 -1.99 -18.42 -0.01
C GLN A 54 -1.93 -17.49 1.20
N VAL A 55 -0.81 -16.81 1.43
CA VAL A 55 -0.65 -15.89 2.56
C VAL A 55 -1.41 -14.59 2.34
N ILE A 56 -1.25 -13.94 1.18
CA ILE A 56 -1.80 -12.61 0.92
C ILE A 56 -3.27 -12.67 0.53
N ASP A 57 -3.63 -13.60 -0.34
CA ASP A 57 -4.94 -13.65 -0.98
C ASP A 57 -5.95 -14.57 -0.25
N HIS A 58 -5.43 -15.57 0.49
CA HIS A 58 -6.23 -16.55 1.23
C HIS A 58 -6.01 -16.51 2.73
N SER A 59 -5.27 -15.50 3.22
CA SER A 59 -5.02 -15.26 4.64
C SER A 59 -4.52 -16.49 5.40
N ARG A 60 -3.72 -17.34 4.75
CA ARG A 60 -3.09 -18.49 5.39
C ARG A 60 -2.25 -18.00 6.56
N ALA A 61 -2.56 -18.49 7.76
CA ALA A 61 -1.80 -18.21 8.97
C ALA A 61 -0.42 -18.86 8.89
N LEU A 62 0.55 -18.14 8.33
CA LEU A 62 1.95 -18.56 8.24
C LEU A 62 2.84 -17.37 8.55
N LYS A 63 3.76 -17.56 9.50
CA LYS A 63 4.74 -16.53 9.85
C LYS A 63 5.85 -16.48 8.80
N ILE A 64 5.79 -15.50 7.91
CA ILE A 64 6.86 -15.24 6.95
C ILE A 64 8.05 -14.63 7.67
N ARG A 65 9.07 -15.46 7.92
CA ARG A 65 10.34 -15.03 8.51
C ARG A 65 11.23 -14.39 7.45
N ARG A 66 12.10 -13.47 7.88
CA ARG A 66 13.03 -12.75 7.02
C ARG A 66 13.82 -13.66 6.05
N PRO A 67 14.45 -14.77 6.47
CA PRO A 67 15.16 -15.64 5.51
C PRO A 67 14.26 -16.26 4.44
N LEU A 68 13.02 -16.63 4.80
CA LEU A 68 12.05 -17.17 3.84
C LEU A 68 11.64 -16.11 2.82
N PHE A 69 11.45 -14.88 3.28
CA PHE A 69 11.14 -13.76 2.40
C PHE A 69 12.30 -13.46 1.45
N GLU A 70 13.50 -13.23 1.99
CA GLU A 70 14.66 -12.78 1.20
C GLU A 70 15.18 -13.85 0.22
N ARG A 71 15.26 -15.11 0.64
CA ARG A 71 15.88 -16.19 -0.17
C ARG A 71 14.89 -16.92 -1.07
N ALA A 72 13.59 -16.91 -0.77
CA ALA A 72 12.59 -17.63 -1.55
C ALA A 72 11.49 -16.74 -2.13
N LEU A 73 10.72 -16.03 -1.28
CA LEU A 73 9.56 -15.29 -1.80
C LEU A 73 9.98 -14.13 -2.70
N PHE A 74 10.88 -13.27 -2.24
CA PHE A 74 11.25 -12.05 -2.96
C PHE A 74 11.84 -12.33 -4.35
N PRO A 75 12.83 -13.24 -4.55
CA PRO A 75 13.36 -13.52 -5.88
C PRO A 75 12.28 -14.03 -6.86
N ALA A 76 11.39 -14.91 -6.38
CA ALA A 76 10.31 -15.46 -7.19
C ALA A 76 9.24 -14.42 -7.55
N LEU A 77 8.91 -13.55 -6.60
CA LEU A 77 7.98 -12.44 -6.81
C LEU A 77 8.57 -11.37 -7.71
N LEU A 78 9.86 -11.06 -7.58
CA LEU A 78 10.56 -10.08 -8.40
C LEU A 78 10.68 -10.53 -9.86
N GLU A 79 11.02 -11.81 -10.11
CA GLU A 79 10.98 -12.35 -11.47
C GLU A 79 9.55 -12.34 -12.02
N GLY A 80 8.56 -12.75 -11.22
CA GLY A 80 7.15 -12.69 -11.60
C GLY A 80 6.70 -11.27 -11.95
N TYR A 81 7.11 -10.28 -11.16
CA TYR A 81 6.87 -8.86 -11.41
C TYR A 81 7.50 -8.40 -12.74
N ARG A 82 8.78 -8.72 -12.98
CA ARG A 82 9.48 -8.36 -14.23
C ARG A 82 8.85 -9.01 -15.46
N LEU A 83 8.38 -10.24 -15.32
CA LEU A 83 7.69 -10.99 -16.37
C LEU A 83 6.19 -10.70 -16.46
N ARG A 84 5.66 -9.78 -15.64
CA ARG A 84 4.23 -9.43 -15.55
C ARG A 84 3.32 -10.64 -15.32
N VAL A 85 3.77 -11.58 -14.51
CA VAL A 85 2.97 -12.72 -14.07
C VAL A 85 1.86 -12.22 -13.14
N PRO A 86 0.57 -12.52 -13.42
CA PRO A 86 -0.55 -12.06 -12.61
C PRO A 86 -0.36 -12.29 -11.11
N GLY A 87 -0.76 -11.30 -10.31
CA GLY A 87 -0.64 -11.33 -8.84
C GLY A 87 0.75 -10.99 -8.29
N SER A 88 1.85 -11.09 -9.06
CA SER A 88 3.21 -10.92 -8.50
C SER A 88 3.46 -9.53 -7.89
N ALA A 89 3.00 -8.47 -8.57
CA ALA A 89 3.07 -7.11 -8.04
C ALA A 89 2.19 -6.92 -6.79
N ARG A 90 0.97 -7.48 -6.78
CA ARG A 90 0.06 -7.49 -5.62
C ARG A 90 0.67 -8.21 -4.43
N TRP A 91 1.31 -9.34 -4.64
CA TRP A 91 1.94 -10.09 -3.56
C TRP A 91 3.18 -9.38 -3.00
N LEU A 92 3.96 -8.68 -3.84
CA LEU A 92 5.01 -7.77 -3.35
C LEU A 92 4.42 -6.65 -2.49
N ALA A 93 3.30 -6.05 -2.90
CA ALA A 93 2.60 -5.03 -2.11
C ALA A 93 2.17 -5.59 -0.74
N GLY A 94 1.64 -6.82 -0.70
CA GLY A 94 1.27 -7.50 0.54
C GLY A 94 2.43 -7.77 1.51
N PHE A 95 3.67 -7.78 1.01
CA PHE A 95 4.89 -7.89 1.83
C PHE A 95 5.66 -6.57 1.95
N HIS A 96 5.00 -5.41 1.73
CA HIS A 96 5.66 -4.11 1.74
C HIS A 96 6.41 -3.82 3.06
N GLN A 97 5.88 -4.24 4.22
CA GLN A 97 6.58 -4.07 5.50
C GLN A 97 7.92 -4.84 5.55
N GLN A 98 7.96 -6.05 5.00
CA GLN A 98 9.19 -6.83 4.89
C GLN A 98 10.17 -6.20 3.89
N LEU A 99 9.67 -5.66 2.77
CA LEU A 99 10.47 -4.93 1.80
C LEU A 99 11.11 -3.67 2.41
N TRP A 100 10.33 -2.91 3.17
CA TRP A 100 10.80 -1.66 3.81
C TRP A 100 11.88 -1.90 4.87
N GLN A 101 11.93 -3.10 5.47
CA GLN A 101 13.00 -3.50 6.39
C GLN A 101 14.30 -3.93 5.67
N CYS A 102 14.31 -3.95 4.33
CA CYS A 102 15.38 -4.49 3.51
C CYS A 102 15.66 -3.55 2.32
N ASP A 103 16.38 -2.45 2.56
CA ASP A 103 16.71 -1.43 1.56
C ASP A 103 17.33 -2.00 0.27
N GLU A 104 18.19 -3.02 0.40
CA GLU A 104 18.82 -3.70 -0.74
C GLU A 104 17.82 -4.41 -1.65
N LEU A 105 16.75 -4.99 -1.08
CA LEU A 105 15.68 -5.61 -1.84
C LEU A 105 14.78 -4.55 -2.48
N LEU A 106 14.44 -3.52 -1.71
CA LEU A 106 13.62 -2.41 -2.18
C LEU A 106 14.28 -1.67 -3.35
N ALA A 107 15.61 -1.52 -3.33
CA ALA A 107 16.37 -0.88 -4.40
C ALA A 107 16.29 -1.61 -5.75
N GLN A 108 15.93 -2.89 -5.77
CA GLN A 108 15.77 -3.68 -7.00
C GLN A 108 14.46 -3.38 -7.74
N LEU A 109 13.54 -2.64 -7.11
CA LEU A 109 12.31 -2.15 -7.73
C LEU A 109 12.51 -0.73 -8.30
N PRO A 110 11.80 -0.38 -9.39
CA PRO A 110 11.69 0.99 -9.87
C PRO A 110 11.22 1.93 -8.75
N ALA A 111 11.63 3.19 -8.80
CA ALA A 111 11.39 4.14 -7.70
C ALA A 111 9.89 4.31 -7.40
N GLU A 112 9.06 4.32 -8.44
CA GLU A 112 7.61 4.39 -8.39
C GLU A 112 6.96 3.20 -7.67
N ASP A 113 7.61 2.04 -7.68
CA ASP A 113 7.12 0.78 -7.10
C ASP A 113 7.78 0.44 -5.76
N ARG A 114 8.50 1.38 -5.15
CA ARG A 114 9.06 1.19 -3.79
C ARG A 114 8.05 1.43 -2.67
N SER A 115 6.79 1.68 -3.01
CA SER A 115 5.68 1.83 -2.07
C SER A 115 4.63 0.75 -2.30
N GLU A 116 3.86 0.40 -1.26
CA GLU A 116 2.70 -0.50 -1.39
C GLU A 116 1.74 0.01 -2.49
N GLN A 117 1.44 1.31 -2.50
CA GLN A 117 0.58 1.92 -3.51
C GLN A 117 1.13 1.80 -4.93
N GLY A 118 2.44 2.01 -5.12
CA GLY A 118 3.10 1.87 -6.42
C GLY A 118 2.92 0.48 -6.99
N LEU A 119 3.25 -0.54 -6.19
CA LEU A 119 3.09 -1.95 -6.56
C LEU A 119 1.62 -2.31 -6.88
N LEU A 120 0.65 -1.78 -6.14
CA LEU A 120 -0.77 -1.97 -6.43
C LEU A 120 -1.21 -1.29 -7.74
N ARG A 121 -0.70 -0.09 -8.04
CA ARG A 121 -0.93 0.58 -9.33
C ARG A 121 -0.32 -0.23 -10.48
N THR A 122 0.87 -0.78 -10.30
CA THR A 122 1.52 -1.66 -11.28
C THR A 122 0.79 -2.98 -11.48
N ALA A 123 0.20 -3.53 -10.42
CA ALA A 123 -0.70 -4.69 -10.51
C ALA A 123 -1.92 -4.36 -11.40
N LEU A 124 -2.60 -3.23 -11.16
CA LEU A 124 -3.77 -2.80 -11.94
C LEU A 124 -3.43 -2.40 -13.38
N ALA A 125 -2.23 -1.87 -13.63
CA ALA A 125 -1.77 -1.58 -14.98
C ALA A 125 -1.54 -2.86 -15.80
N SER A 126 -1.18 -3.96 -15.13
CA SER A 126 -0.98 -5.27 -15.75
C SER A 126 -2.28 -6.08 -15.87
N ASP A 127 -3.15 -5.97 -14.86
CA ASP A 127 -4.45 -6.65 -14.77
C ASP A 127 -5.50 -5.67 -14.22
N PRO A 128 -6.22 -4.93 -15.10
CA PRO A 128 -7.23 -3.94 -14.68
C PRO A 128 -8.40 -4.54 -13.90
N ASP A 129 -8.64 -5.85 -14.02
CA ASP A 129 -9.73 -6.58 -13.37
C ASP A 129 -9.34 -7.16 -12.00
N ASP A 130 -8.10 -6.90 -11.54
CA ASP A 130 -7.63 -7.29 -10.22
C ASP A 130 -8.37 -6.54 -9.09
N ARG A 131 -9.51 -7.11 -8.70
CA ARG A 131 -10.37 -6.57 -7.65
C ARG A 131 -9.68 -6.47 -6.30
N ARG A 132 -8.71 -7.37 -6.00
CA ARG A 132 -8.01 -7.36 -4.71
C ARG A 132 -7.06 -6.18 -4.63
N SER A 133 -6.27 -5.95 -5.68
CA SER A 133 -5.40 -4.78 -5.75
C SER A 133 -6.20 -3.48 -5.74
N ARG A 134 -7.32 -3.45 -6.47
CA ARG A 134 -8.21 -2.29 -6.49
C ARG A 134 -8.78 -1.98 -5.10
N SER A 135 -9.33 -2.97 -4.42
CA SER A 135 -9.88 -2.80 -3.06
C SER A 135 -8.82 -2.30 -2.10
N ARG A 136 -7.64 -2.93 -2.07
CA ARG A 136 -6.56 -2.53 -1.16
C ARG A 136 -6.05 -1.13 -1.46
N LEU A 137 -5.93 -0.76 -2.73
CA LEU A 137 -5.52 0.58 -3.13
C LEU A 137 -6.56 1.63 -2.75
N ILE A 138 -7.85 1.31 -2.87
CA ILE A 138 -8.95 2.17 -2.40
C ILE A 138 -8.81 2.39 -0.88
N ASP A 139 -8.66 1.33 -0.10
CA ASP A 139 -8.56 1.41 1.37
C ASP A 139 -7.40 2.32 1.82
N ILE A 140 -6.18 2.05 1.33
CA ILE A 140 -4.99 2.84 1.69
C ILE A 140 -5.13 4.31 1.25
N THR A 141 -5.76 4.54 0.10
CA THR A 141 -5.96 5.89 -0.43
C THR A 141 -6.98 6.65 0.41
N ALA A 142 -8.06 5.99 0.82
CA ALA A 142 -9.07 6.56 1.71
C ALA A 142 -8.47 6.88 3.09
N ASP A 143 -7.72 5.96 3.70
CA ASP A 143 -7.04 6.17 4.97
C ASP A 143 -6.12 7.40 4.93
N TYR A 144 -5.36 7.56 3.83
CA TYR A 144 -4.50 8.72 3.64
C TYR A 144 -5.30 10.02 3.49
N LEU A 145 -6.39 10.01 2.72
CA LEU A 145 -7.26 11.18 2.56
C LEU A 145 -7.91 11.59 3.89
N GLU A 146 -8.38 10.64 4.68
CA GLU A 146 -8.89 10.89 6.03
C GLU A 146 -7.83 11.50 6.95
N TYR A 147 -6.62 10.92 6.94
CA TYR A 147 -5.48 11.47 7.67
C TYR A 147 -5.20 12.93 7.26
N THR A 148 -5.18 13.24 5.96
CA THR A 148 -4.95 14.62 5.50
C THR A 148 -6.02 15.59 5.96
N LEU A 149 -7.29 15.16 6.02
CA LEU A 149 -8.39 15.97 6.54
C LEU A 149 -8.25 16.26 8.04
N HIS A 150 -7.66 15.35 8.80
CA HIS A 150 -7.39 15.57 10.22
C HIS A 150 -6.25 16.56 10.46
N GLU A 151 -5.18 16.46 9.67
CA GLU A 151 -3.94 17.22 9.90
C GLU A 151 -4.00 18.66 9.35
N LEU A 152 -4.72 18.86 8.24
CA LEU A 152 -4.72 20.11 7.51
C LEU A 152 -5.36 21.28 8.31
N PRO A 153 -6.51 21.11 9.00
CA PRO A 153 -7.04 22.16 9.88
C PRO A 153 -6.13 22.50 11.06
N ALA A 154 -5.33 21.54 11.53
CA ALA A 154 -4.37 21.74 12.61
C ALA A 154 -3.04 22.35 12.12
N GLY A 155 -2.86 22.53 10.80
CA GLY A 155 -1.65 23.09 10.21
C GLY A 155 -0.40 22.21 10.36
N VAL A 156 -0.60 20.91 10.53
CA VAL A 156 0.47 19.93 10.79
C VAL A 156 0.75 19.01 9.61
N LEU A 157 -0.10 19.08 8.57
CA LEU A 157 0.15 18.37 7.32
C LEU A 157 1.44 18.90 6.69
N ASP A 158 2.37 18.01 6.32
CA ASP A 158 3.69 18.37 5.77
C ASP A 158 4.67 19.01 6.78
N GLY A 159 4.55 18.63 8.05
CA GLY A 159 5.48 19.02 9.11
C GLY A 159 5.17 20.37 9.73
N ALA A 160 6.13 20.95 10.46
CA ALA A 160 5.92 22.13 11.30
C ALA A 160 5.52 23.42 10.54
N ASN A 161 5.65 23.43 9.21
CA ASN A 161 5.31 24.57 8.37
C ASN A 161 3.90 24.50 7.76
N GLY A 162 3.18 23.40 7.97
CA GLY A 162 1.87 23.16 7.36
C GLY A 162 1.96 22.93 5.84
N ALA A 163 0.82 22.56 5.24
CA ALA A 163 0.74 22.35 3.81
C ALA A 163 0.88 23.69 3.07
N THR A 164 1.52 23.68 1.89
CA THR A 164 1.57 24.85 0.99
C THR A 164 0.38 24.84 0.01
N PRO A 165 0.12 25.95 -0.71
CA PRO A 165 -0.87 25.96 -1.80
C PRO A 165 -0.57 24.90 -2.88
N GLU A 166 0.71 24.68 -3.21
CA GLU A 166 1.15 23.64 -4.15
C GLU A 166 0.81 22.25 -3.60
N LYS A 167 1.02 22.03 -2.30
CA LYS A 167 0.65 20.77 -1.65
C LYS A 167 -0.85 20.52 -1.69
N CYS A 168 -1.67 21.56 -1.53
CA CYS A 168 -3.12 21.45 -1.68
C CYS A 168 -3.53 21.07 -3.12
N ALA A 169 -2.83 21.59 -4.13
CA ALA A 169 -3.04 21.19 -5.52
C ALA A 169 -2.66 19.72 -5.76
N GLU A 170 -1.54 19.24 -5.21
CA GLU A 170 -1.15 17.83 -5.27
C GLU A 170 -2.22 16.91 -4.63
N LEU A 171 -2.80 17.32 -3.50
CA LEU A 171 -3.85 16.57 -2.81
C LEU A 171 -5.16 16.53 -3.63
N LEU A 172 -5.47 17.60 -4.37
CA LEU A 172 -6.60 17.61 -5.31
C LEU A 172 -6.37 16.66 -6.48
N ASP A 173 -5.16 16.65 -7.07
CA ASP A 173 -4.81 15.70 -8.14
C ASP A 173 -4.86 14.25 -7.63
N TYR A 174 -4.42 14.03 -6.39
CA TYR A 174 -4.50 12.74 -5.72
C TYR A 174 -5.95 12.29 -5.47
N LEU A 175 -6.82 13.21 -5.04
CA LEU A 175 -8.26 12.97 -4.88
C LEU A 175 -8.96 12.66 -6.21
N ASP A 176 -8.57 13.33 -7.29
CA ASP A 176 -9.09 13.06 -8.63
C ASP A 176 -8.66 11.67 -9.11
N ALA A 177 -7.42 11.25 -8.82
CA ALA A 177 -6.96 9.89 -9.09
C ALA A 177 -7.73 8.84 -8.29
N PHE A 178 -8.02 9.11 -7.01
CA PHE A 178 -8.87 8.26 -6.17
C PHE A 178 -10.29 8.13 -6.73
N THR A 179 -10.90 9.23 -7.14
CA THR A 179 -12.25 9.23 -7.73
C THR A 179 -12.30 8.38 -9.00
N ARG A 180 -11.27 8.45 -9.86
CA ARG A 180 -11.15 7.58 -11.04
C ARG A 180 -10.96 6.11 -10.68
N LEU A 181 -10.23 5.80 -9.59
CA LEU A 181 -10.00 4.43 -9.14
C LEU A 181 -11.29 3.73 -8.70
N LEU A 182 -12.19 4.46 -8.03
CA LEU A 182 -13.50 3.95 -7.59
C LEU A 182 -14.36 3.51 -8.78
N GLY A 183 -14.28 4.23 -9.90
CA GLY A 183 -15.17 4.05 -11.05
C GLY A 183 -16.63 4.40 -10.70
N PRO A 184 -17.55 4.34 -11.67
CA PRO A 184 -18.96 4.61 -11.41
C PRO A 184 -19.60 3.48 -10.59
N GLY A 185 -20.45 3.83 -9.60
CA GLY A 185 -21.29 2.88 -8.86
C GLY A 185 -21.11 2.92 -7.34
N LEU A 186 -21.47 1.83 -6.66
CA LEU A 186 -21.59 1.74 -5.19
C LEU A 186 -20.34 2.20 -4.42
N ALA A 187 -19.15 1.93 -4.95
CA ALA A 187 -17.90 2.37 -4.34
C ALA A 187 -17.79 3.90 -4.33
N GLN A 188 -18.21 4.59 -5.40
CA GLN A 188 -18.23 6.05 -5.44
C GLN A 188 -19.21 6.63 -4.41
N ASP A 189 -20.38 6.02 -4.26
CA ASP A 189 -21.39 6.46 -3.30
C ASP A 189 -20.90 6.31 -1.86
N GLN A 190 -20.19 5.21 -1.56
CA GLN A 190 -19.60 4.96 -0.24
C GLN A 190 -18.62 6.06 0.19
N TYR A 191 -17.81 6.57 -0.74
CA TYR A 191 -16.79 7.58 -0.46
C TYR A 191 -17.21 9.00 -0.85
N ALA A 192 -18.48 9.23 -1.21
CA ALA A 192 -18.96 10.53 -1.69
C ALA A 192 -18.75 11.64 -0.65
N GLU A 193 -19.02 11.37 0.63
CA GLU A 193 -18.81 12.32 1.71
C GLU A 193 -17.32 12.65 1.91
N LEU A 194 -16.46 11.63 1.94
CA LEU A 194 -15.01 11.82 2.04
C LEU A 194 -14.49 12.69 0.89
N ILE A 195 -14.91 12.38 -0.35
CA ILE A 195 -14.51 13.13 -1.54
C ILE A 195 -14.95 14.58 -1.45
N ALA A 196 -16.20 14.84 -1.03
CA ALA A 196 -16.72 16.19 -0.89
C ALA A 196 -15.95 16.98 0.17
N ARG A 197 -15.70 16.38 1.33
CA ARG A 197 -14.93 17.00 2.43
C ARG A 197 -13.49 17.30 2.03
N CYS A 198 -12.78 16.34 1.42
CA CYS A 198 -11.43 16.55 0.89
C CYS A 198 -11.40 17.70 -0.12
N ARG A 199 -12.30 17.68 -1.10
CA ARG A 199 -12.33 18.71 -2.16
C ARG A 199 -12.59 20.10 -1.59
N PHE A 200 -13.50 20.21 -0.62
CA PHE A 200 -13.74 21.45 0.10
C PHE A 200 -12.48 21.91 0.83
N HIS A 201 -11.99 21.11 1.77
CA HIS A 201 -10.88 21.53 2.64
C HIS A 201 -9.59 21.82 1.88
N PHE A 202 -9.24 21.03 0.85
CA PHE A 202 -8.02 21.30 0.08
C PHE A 202 -8.08 22.64 -0.67
N ARG A 203 -9.25 23.01 -1.21
CA ARG A 203 -9.44 24.31 -1.87
C ARG A 203 -9.42 25.46 -0.87
N GLU A 204 -10.24 25.32 0.17
CA GLU A 204 -10.40 26.34 1.19
C GLU A 204 -9.11 26.64 1.94
N TYR A 205 -8.31 25.62 2.20
CA TYR A 205 -7.03 25.81 2.88
C TYR A 205 -6.01 26.50 1.98
N ALA A 206 -5.98 26.18 0.67
CA ALA A 206 -5.14 26.91 -0.27
C ALA A 206 -5.51 28.41 -0.34
N GLU A 207 -6.80 28.73 -0.36
CA GLU A 207 -7.30 30.10 -0.33
C GLU A 207 -6.94 30.82 0.99
N TYR A 208 -7.11 30.15 2.13
CA TYR A 208 -6.67 30.65 3.42
C TYR A 208 -5.16 30.96 3.44
N LEU A 209 -4.32 30.06 2.92
CA LEU A 209 -2.86 30.27 2.88
C LEU A 209 -2.47 31.50 2.06
N ASN A 210 -3.18 31.75 0.95
CA ASN A 210 -2.96 32.92 0.10
C ASN A 210 -3.39 34.24 0.74
N ASN A 211 -4.30 34.20 1.72
CA ASN A 211 -4.86 35.37 2.40
C ASN A 211 -4.59 35.35 3.91
N ARG A 212 -3.57 34.61 4.35
CA ARG A 212 -3.32 34.27 5.77
C ARG A 212 -3.18 35.47 6.71
N GLU A 213 -2.84 36.65 6.18
CA GLU A 213 -2.68 37.87 6.97
C GLU A 213 -4.04 38.45 7.43
N GLU A 214 -5.14 38.06 6.79
CA GLU A 214 -6.49 38.55 7.09
C GLU A 214 -7.21 37.74 8.18
N TYR A 215 -6.64 36.59 8.57
CA TYR A 215 -7.28 35.59 9.41
C TYR A 215 -6.38 35.16 10.57
N ILE A 216 -6.99 34.84 11.71
CA ILE A 216 -6.25 34.38 12.91
C ILE A 216 -5.72 32.96 12.70
N ASN A 217 -6.55 32.11 12.09
CA ASN A 217 -6.25 30.73 11.75
C ASN A 217 -7.29 30.21 10.74
N TYR A 218 -7.12 28.97 10.30
CA TYR A 218 -8.04 28.36 9.32
C TYR A 218 -9.50 28.26 9.81
N SER A 219 -9.73 28.04 11.11
CA SER A 219 -11.09 28.00 11.67
C SER A 219 -11.78 29.36 11.65
N ASP A 220 -11.04 30.45 11.91
CA ASP A 220 -11.53 31.83 11.77
C ASP A 220 -11.89 32.14 10.31
N TYR A 221 -11.03 31.74 9.37
CA TYR A 221 -11.29 31.83 7.94
C TYR A 221 -12.62 31.15 7.52
N LEU A 222 -12.81 29.87 7.89
CA LEU A 222 -14.03 29.13 7.53
C LEU A 222 -15.29 29.76 8.13
N SER A 223 -15.19 30.30 9.35
CA SER A 223 -16.33 30.91 10.05
C SER A 223 -16.77 32.20 9.35
N ARG A 224 -15.82 33.06 8.93
CA ARG A 224 -16.12 34.32 8.23
C ARG A 224 -16.63 34.11 6.81
N ARG A 225 -16.17 33.06 6.13
CA ARG A 225 -16.68 32.69 4.81
C ARG A 225 -18.14 32.22 4.90
N SER A 226 -18.45 31.36 5.85
CA SER A 226 -19.80 30.84 6.07
C SER A 226 -20.83 31.95 6.36
N THR A 227 -20.42 33.05 7.00
CA THR A 227 -21.29 34.22 7.21
C THR A 227 -21.45 35.07 5.95
N THR A 228 -20.44 35.12 5.07
CA THR A 228 -20.50 35.91 3.83
C THR A 228 -21.41 35.26 2.79
N ASP A 229 -21.42 33.92 2.71
CA ASP A 229 -22.33 33.18 1.82
C ASP A 229 -23.81 33.24 2.28
N ALA A 230 -24.06 33.45 3.58
CA ALA A 230 -25.41 33.60 4.14
C ALA A 230 -26.02 34.99 3.88
N ASP A 231 -25.19 36.05 3.82
CA ASP A 231 -25.63 37.42 3.53
C ASP A 231 -25.77 37.71 2.01
N GLY A 232 -25.30 36.80 1.14
CA GLY A 232 -25.42 36.90 -0.32
C GLY A 232 -26.68 36.24 -0.92
N ALA A 233 -27.50 35.58 -0.09
CA ALA A 233 -28.76 34.94 -0.49
C ALA A 233 -29.95 35.81 -0.07
N ASP A 234 -30.17 36.95 -0.76
CA ASP A 234 -31.41 37.73 -0.63
C ASP A 234 -32.31 37.46 -1.87
N PRO A 235 -33.64 37.28 -1.70
CA PRO A 235 -34.58 36.81 -2.73
C PRO A 235 -34.91 37.78 -3.87
#